data_AF-A0A7K0F920-F1
#
_entry.id   AF-A0A7K0F920-F1
#
_cell.length_a   1.000
_cell.length_b   1.000
_cell.length_c   1.000
_cell.angle_alpha   90.00
_cell.angle_beta   90.00
_cell.angle_gamma   90.00
#
_symmetry.space_group_name_H-M   'P 1'
#
loop_
_entity.id
_entity.type
_entity.pdbx_description
1 polymer ?
#
loop_
_entity_poly.entity_id
_entity_poly.type
_entity_poly.pdbx_seq_one_letter_code
_entity_poly.pdbx_strand_id
1 'polypeptide(L)'
;MEKLNVQRLKRTLDYLESKQRELKNHKGNDTRSLESMIKYLKKDMMEQFKLSDHVLLSMKQEIKNTETFIVIVQNIIDANS
;
A
#
# COMPACT_ATOMS: atom_id res chain seq x y z
N MET A 1 1.94 -2.51 23.06
CA MET A 1 1.70 -2.21 21.63
C MET A 1 1.06 -3.44 21.00
N GLU A 2 -0.06 -3.32 20.30
CA GLU A 2 -0.56 -4.42 19.46
C GLU A 2 0.56 -4.82 18.49
N LYS A 3 0.92 -6.12 18.46
CA LYS A 3 1.86 -6.63 17.46
C LYS A 3 1.26 -6.40 16.08
N LEU A 4 2.00 -5.74 15.20
CA LEU A 4 1.66 -5.59 13.79
C LEU A 4 1.31 -6.98 13.24
N ASN A 5 0.11 -7.15 12.66
CA ASN A 5 -0.27 -8.42 12.05
C ASN A 5 0.39 -8.54 10.66
N VAL A 6 1.66 -8.92 10.67
CA VAL A 6 2.52 -9.01 9.47
C VAL A 6 1.91 -9.91 8.39
N GLN A 7 1.28 -11.02 8.77
CA GLN A 7 0.63 -11.92 7.81
C GLN A 7 -0.54 -11.27 7.09
N ARG A 8 -1.38 -10.52 7.82
CA ARG A 8 -2.49 -9.78 7.21
C ARG A 8 -1.98 -8.63 6.36
N LEU A 9 -0.94 -7.91 6.81
CA LEU A 9 -0.32 -6.83 6.04
C LEU A 9 0.25 -7.33 4.71
N LYS A 10 0.92 -8.50 4.72
CA LYS A 10 1.46 -9.14 3.53
C LYS A 10 0.36 -9.47 2.51
N ARG A 11 -0.74 -10.09 2.94
CA ARG A 11 -1.88 -10.39 2.05
C ARG A 11 -2.50 -9.13 1.44
N THR A 12 -2.62 -8.06 2.24
CA THR A 12 -3.15 -6.79 1.73
C THR A 12 -2.18 -6.13 0.74
N LEU A 13 -0.86 -6.23 1.00
CA LEU A 13 0.17 -5.75 0.08
C LEU A 13 0.12 -6.52 -1.25
N ASP A 14 0.06 -7.85 -1.23
CA ASP A 14 -0.04 -8.69 -2.44
C ASP A 14 -1.24 -8.28 -3.31
N TYR A 15 -2.37 -7.94 -2.66
CA TYR A 15 -3.56 -7.46 -3.36
C TYR A 15 -3.36 -6.07 -3.99
N LEU A 16 -2.74 -5.14 -3.26
CA LEU A 16 -2.39 -3.81 -3.76
C LEU A 16 -1.47 -3.91 -4.99
N GLU A 17 -0.44 -4.77 -4.93
CA GLU A 17 0.46 -5.02 -6.05
C GLU A 17 -0.29 -5.57 -7.27
N SER A 18 -1.21 -6.51 -7.05
CA SER A 18 -2.04 -7.05 -8.14
C SER A 18 -2.83 -5.95 -8.83
N LYS A 19 -3.42 -5.02 -8.06
CA LYS A 19 -4.17 -3.89 -8.62
C LYS A 19 -3.29 -2.87 -9.32
N GLN A 20 -2.10 -2.60 -8.80
CA GLN A 20 -1.11 -1.76 -9.47
C GLN A 20 -0.65 -2.37 -10.80
N ARG A 21 -0.44 -3.70 -10.87
CA ARG A 21 -0.12 -4.39 -12.13
C ARG A 21 -1.27 -4.33 -13.12
N GLU A 22 -2.50 -4.52 -12.65
CA GLU A 22 -3.70 -4.38 -13.47
C GLU A 22 -3.79 -2.97 -14.08
N LEU A 23 -3.51 -1.93 -13.29
CA LEU A 23 -3.52 -0.54 -13.74
C LEU A 23 -2.45 -0.28 -14.79
N LYS A 24 -1.23 -0.77 -14.57
CA LYS A 24 -0.12 -0.64 -15.53
C LYS A 24 -0.40 -1.32 -16.87
N ASN A 25 -1.07 -2.47 -16.83
CA ASN A 25 -1.36 -3.27 -18.02
C ASN A 25 -2.68 -2.86 -18.70
N HIS A 26 -3.42 -1.91 -18.11
CA HIS A 26 -4.69 -1.47 -18.67
C HIS A 26 -4.47 -0.68 -19.96
N LYS A 27 -5.03 -1.18 -21.07
CA LYS A 27 -4.96 -0.54 -22.40
C LYS A 27 -6.19 0.34 -22.70
N GLY A 28 -7.16 0.40 -21.78
CA GLY A 28 -8.36 1.21 -21.91
C GLY A 28 -8.19 2.61 -21.31
N ASN A 29 -9.10 3.52 -21.67
CA ASN A 29 -9.04 4.91 -21.22
C ASN A 29 -9.68 5.16 -19.83
N ASP A 30 -10.45 4.22 -19.29
CA ASP A 30 -11.14 4.43 -18.00
C ASP A 30 -10.53 3.60 -16.86
N THR A 31 -9.51 4.17 -16.24
CA THR A 31 -8.81 3.60 -15.07
C THR A 31 -9.30 4.14 -13.74
N ARG A 32 -10.28 5.07 -13.75
CA ARG A 32 -10.63 5.87 -12.56
C ARG A 32 -11.11 5.02 -11.39
N SER A 33 -11.82 3.94 -11.67
CA SER A 33 -12.28 2.99 -10.66
C SER A 33 -11.11 2.25 -10.00
N LEU A 34 -10.15 1.80 -10.80
CA LEU A 34 -8.97 1.07 -10.34
C LEU A 34 -8.00 1.99 -9.58
N GLU A 35 -7.80 3.22 -10.05
CA GLU A 35 -7.02 4.24 -9.33
C GLU A 35 -7.66 4.60 -8.00
N SER A 36 -8.99 4.73 -7.97
CA SER A 36 -9.73 4.95 -6.73
C SER A 36 -9.58 3.77 -5.78
N MET A 37 -9.67 2.53 -6.29
CA MET A 37 -9.50 1.32 -5.48
C MET A 37 -8.10 1.25 -4.87
N ILE A 38 -7.06 1.52 -5.65
CA ILE A 38 -5.67 1.61 -5.16
C ILE A 38 -5.53 2.68 -4.08
N LYS A 39 -6.15 3.85 -4.27
CA LYS A 39 -6.15 4.93 -3.27
C LYS A 39 -6.82 4.49 -1.96
N TYR A 40 -7.97 3.83 -2.05
CA TYR A 40 -8.68 3.30 -0.87
C TYR A 40 -7.85 2.24 -0.15
N LEU A 41 -7.24 1.29 -0.87
CA LEU A 41 -6.39 0.25 -0.28
C LEU A 41 -5.21 0.85 0.48
N LYS A 42 -4.50 1.82 -0.10
CA LYS A 42 -3.40 2.51 0.59
C LYS A 42 -3.87 3.16 1.89
N LYS A 43 -5.02 3.85 1.86
CA LYS A 43 -5.60 4.48 3.05
C LYS A 43 -5.95 3.45 4.12
N ASP A 44 -6.64 2.38 3.73
CA ASP A 44 -7.04 1.30 4.63
C ASP A 44 -5.82 0.62 5.29
N MET A 45 -4.76 0.38 4.53
CA MET A 45 -3.50 -0.16 5.05
C MET A 45 -2.86 0.77 6.08
N MET A 46 -2.84 2.09 5.82
CA MET A 46 -2.29 3.06 6.76
C MET A 46 -3.06 3.07 8.09
N GLU A 47 -4.39 2.98 8.03
CA GLU A 47 -5.27 3.01 9.20
C GLU A 47 -5.24 1.70 9.99
N GLN A 48 -5.43 0.55 9.32
CA GLN A 48 -5.54 -0.76 9.98
C GLN A 48 -4.22 -1.22 10.61
N PHE A 49 -3.08 -0.90 9.99
CA PHE A 49 -1.78 -1.35 10.44
C PHE A 49 -0.96 -0.25 11.11
N LYS A 50 -1.57 0.91 11.36
CA LYS A 50 -0.93 2.09 11.97
C LYS A 50 0.40 2.42 11.29
N LEU A 51 0.47 2.26 9.97
CA LEU A 51 1.72 2.46 9.22
C LEU A 51 2.20 3.90 9.35
N SER A 52 1.31 4.86 9.64
CA SER A 52 1.68 6.24 9.98
C SER A 52 2.68 6.35 11.14
N ASP A 53 2.67 5.41 12.08
CA ASP A 53 3.60 5.38 13.21
C ASP A 53 4.98 4.82 12.80
N HIS A 54 5.01 4.06 11.71
CA HIS A 54 6.21 3.45 11.11
C HIS A 54 6.78 4.26 9.95
N VAL A 55 5.94 5.05 9.29
CA VAL A 55 6.26 5.90 8.14
C VAL A 55 6.50 7.30 8.66
N LEU A 56 7.77 7.65 8.87
CA LEU A 56 8.22 9.00 9.21
C LEU A 56 7.46 10.06 8.40
N LEU A 57 6.96 11.09 9.09
CA LEU A 57 6.17 12.24 8.61
C LEU A 57 6.69 12.92 7.32
N SER A 58 7.92 12.62 6.88
CA SER A 58 8.54 13.08 5.64
C SER A 58 7.93 12.49 4.35
N MET A 59 7.16 11.41 4.42
CA MET A 59 6.71 10.66 3.23
C MET A 59 5.30 11.02 2.70
N LYS A 60 4.69 12.13 3.14
CA LYS A 60 3.35 12.55 2.66
C LYS A 60 3.25 12.65 1.12
N GLN A 61 4.36 12.98 0.44
CA GLN A 61 4.42 12.96 -1.03
C GLN A 61 4.66 11.57 -1.61
N GLU A 62 5.42 10.70 -0.94
CA GLU A 62 5.72 9.35 -1.41
C GLU A 62 4.49 8.43 -1.41
N ILE A 63 3.50 8.68 -0.54
CA ILE A 63 2.21 7.97 -0.53
C ILE A 63 1.41 8.18 -1.84
N LYS A 64 1.69 9.25 -2.60
CA LYS A 64 1.06 9.43 -3.92
C LYS A 64 1.51 8.35 -4.90
N ASN A 65 2.79 7.99 -4.92
CA ASN A 65 3.29 6.94 -5.79
C ASN A 65 3.01 5.57 -5.17
N THR A 66 2.18 4.77 -5.84
CA THR A 66 1.81 3.44 -5.34
C THR A 66 3.01 2.48 -5.29
N GLU A 67 3.99 2.61 -6.19
CA GLU A 67 5.19 1.76 -6.18
C GLU A 67 6.09 2.08 -4.99
N THR A 68 6.33 3.36 -4.73
CA THR A 68 7.07 3.78 -3.54
C THR A 68 6.38 3.31 -2.27
N PHE A 69 5.05 3.45 -2.20
CA PHE A 69 4.26 2.93 -1.10
C PHE A 69 4.44 1.42 -0.90
N ILE A 70 4.38 0.63 -1.97
CA ILE A 70 4.59 -0.83 -1.91
C ILE A 70 5.96 -1.16 -1.30
N VAL A 71 7.03 -0.51 -1.77
CA VAL A 71 8.39 -0.72 -1.26
C VAL A 71 8.51 -0.38 0.22
N ILE A 72 7.91 0.73 0.66
CA ILE A 72 7.91 1.13 2.07
C ILE A 72 7.22 0.07 2.93
N VAL A 73 6.04 -0.41 2.52
CA VAL A 73 5.31 -1.44 3.26
C VAL A 73 6.09 -2.75 3.30
N GLN A 74 6.74 -3.14 2.20
CA GLN A 74 7.58 -4.33 2.16
C GLN A 74 8.73 -4.23 3.16
N ASN A 75 9.42 -3.09 3.23
CA ASN A 75 10.48 -2.87 4.21
C ASN A 75 9.98 -2.96 5.66
N ILE A 76 8.75 -2.49 5.93
CA ILE A 76 8.13 -2.61 7.26
C ILE A 76 7.84 -4.08 7.60
N ILE A 77 7.32 -4.85 6.64
CA ILE A 77 7.09 -6.30 6.78
C ILE A 77 8.40 -7.02 7.10
N ASP A 78 9.46 -6.71 6.35
CA ASP A 78 10.77 -7.35 6.49
C ASP A 78 11.43 -7.01 7.83
N ALA A 79 11.26 -5.77 8.33
CA ALA A 79 11.75 -5.36 9.64
C ALA A 79 10.98 -5.98 10.83
N ASN A 80 9.80 -6.56 10.59
CA ASN A 80 8.93 -7.15 11.62
C ASN A 80 8.70 -8.67 11.44
N SER A 81 9.34 -9.31 10.45
CA SER A 81 9.32 -10.76 10.21
C SER A 81 10.44 -11.46 10.96
#